data_AF-A0A957WMU5-F1
#
_entry.id   AF-A0A957WMU5-F1
#
_cell.length_a   1.000
_cell.length_b   1.000
_cell.length_c   1.000
_cell.angle_alpha   90.00
_cell.angle_beta   90.00
_cell.angle_gamma   90.00
#
_symmetry.space_group_name_H-M   'P 1'
#
loop_
_entity.id
_entity.type
_entity.pdbx_description
1 polymer ?
#
loop_
_entity_poly.entity_id
_entity_poly.type
_entity_poly.pdbx_seq_one_letter_code
_entity_poly.pdbx_strand_id
1 'polypeptide(L)'
;MIRANHFYYDLYEALGSPKLLIGLVAIGGFFTLYISFQFVYLFVILFAMALGARGLIGRRCPKCDRALVESGAEPSKKDAFTIYINWVCPHDGYSEQETTKGDSGLFGVN
;
A
#
# COMPACT_ATOMS: atom_id res chain seq x y z
N MET A 1 25.71 -57.21 -20.38
CA MET A 1 25.20 -56.52 -21.58
C MET A 1 23.82 -55.96 -21.26
N ILE A 2 23.71 -54.64 -21.17
CA ILE A 2 22.48 -53.90 -20.86
C ILE A 2 21.66 -53.81 -22.16
N ARG A 3 20.38 -54.20 -22.15
CA ARG A 3 19.49 -54.15 -23.33
C ARG A 3 18.92 -52.73 -23.49
N ALA A 4 19.19 -52.11 -24.63
CA ALA A 4 18.45 -50.93 -25.09
C ALA A 4 16.97 -51.30 -25.33
N ASN A 5 16.04 -50.37 -25.11
CA ASN A 5 14.56 -50.49 -25.17
C ASN A 5 13.81 -50.80 -23.87
N HIS A 6 14.34 -50.48 -22.69
CA HIS A 6 13.54 -50.46 -21.46
C HIS A 6 13.08 -49.02 -21.18
N PHE A 7 11.75 -48.81 -21.10
CA PHE A 7 11.12 -47.51 -20.81
C PHE A 7 11.75 -46.78 -19.62
N TYR A 8 12.15 -47.53 -18.59
CA TYR A 8 12.78 -46.98 -17.39
C TYR A 8 14.18 -46.38 -17.64
N TYR A 9 14.93 -46.94 -18.60
CA TYR A 9 16.24 -46.44 -19.01
C TYR A 9 16.10 -45.20 -19.89
N ASP A 10 15.17 -45.19 -20.83
CA ASP A 10 14.86 -44.02 -21.65
C ASP A 10 14.34 -42.86 -20.78
N LEU A 11 13.55 -43.16 -19.74
CA LEU A 11 13.10 -42.18 -18.76
C LEU A 11 14.28 -41.61 -17.96
N TYR A 12 15.23 -42.45 -17.56
CA TYR A 12 16.39 -42.04 -16.78
C TYR A 12 17.36 -41.19 -17.60
N GLU A 13 17.56 -41.54 -18.88
CA GLU A 13 18.40 -40.80 -19.82
C GLU A 13 17.72 -39.47 -20.24
N ALA A 14 16.40 -39.47 -20.38
CA ALA A 14 15.63 -38.25 -20.58
C ALA A 14 15.67 -37.32 -19.35
N LEU A 15 15.41 -37.83 -18.13
CA LEU A 15 15.50 -37.05 -16.89
C LEU A 15 16.92 -36.59 -16.57
N GLY A 16 17.94 -37.37 -16.95
CA GLY A 16 19.35 -37.01 -16.82
C GLY A 16 19.82 -35.99 -17.87
N SER A 17 19.00 -35.69 -18.88
CA SER A 17 19.38 -34.74 -19.92
C SER A 17 19.45 -33.31 -19.33
N PRO A 18 20.57 -32.59 -19.50
CA PRO A 18 20.73 -31.24 -18.95
C PRO A 18 19.65 -30.27 -19.43
N LYS A 19 19.13 -30.49 -20.65
CA LYS A 19 18.07 -29.66 -21.25
C LYS A 19 16.73 -29.80 -20.51
N LEU A 20 16.36 -31.01 -20.09
CA LEU A 20 15.14 -31.22 -19.29
C LEU A 20 15.28 -30.62 -17.90
N LEU A 21 16.42 -30.79 -17.24
CA LEU A 21 16.69 -30.18 -15.94
C LEU A 21 16.64 -28.65 -16.00
N ILE A 22 17.27 -28.03 -17.01
CA ILE A 22 17.21 -26.58 -17.22
C ILE A 22 15.76 -26.12 -17.45
N GLY A 23 14.99 -26.85 -18.27
CA GLY A 23 13.58 -26.55 -18.50
C GLY A 23 12.74 -26.62 -17.22
N LEU A 24 12.97 -27.63 -16.39
CA LEU A 24 12.25 -27.83 -15.14
C LEU A 24 12.59 -26.75 -14.10
N VAL A 25 13.87 -26.38 -13.99
CA VAL A 25 14.32 -25.25 -13.16
C VAL A 25 13.77 -23.92 -13.68
N ALA A 26 13.73 -23.70 -14.99
CA ALA A 26 13.18 -22.47 -15.58
C ALA A 26 11.68 -22.34 -15.29
N ILE A 27 10.92 -23.43 -15.45
CA ILE A 27 9.48 -23.46 -15.14
C ILE A 27 9.26 -23.24 -13.64
N GLY A 28 9.97 -23.99 -12.78
CA GLY A 28 9.87 -23.83 -11.32
C GLY A 28 10.25 -22.43 -10.86
N GLY A 29 11.32 -21.86 -11.43
CA GLY A 29 11.76 -20.49 -11.18
C GLY A 29 10.73 -19.47 -11.62
N PHE A 30 10.14 -19.62 -12.82
CA PHE A 30 9.09 -18.75 -13.31
C PHE A 30 7.89 -18.72 -12.37
N PHE A 31 7.38 -19.89 -11.93
CA PHE A 31 6.26 -19.95 -11.00
C PHE A 31 6.61 -19.35 -9.63
N THR A 32 7.82 -19.59 -9.13
CA THR A 32 8.28 -19.02 -7.86
C THR A 32 8.36 -17.49 -7.92
N LEU A 33 8.92 -16.95 -9.00
CA LEU A 33 9.01 -15.50 -9.22
C LEU A 33 7.63 -14.88 -9.45
N TYR A 34 6.77 -15.54 -10.21
CA TYR A 34 5.40 -15.09 -10.46
C TYR A 34 4.58 -15.01 -9.16
N ILE A 35 4.64 -16.06 -8.33
CA ILE A 35 3.98 -16.07 -7.02
C ILE A 35 4.55 -14.95 -6.13
N SER A 36 5.88 -14.80 -6.10
CA SER A 36 6.54 -13.75 -5.31
C SER A 36 6.13 -12.34 -5.76
N PHE A 37 6.02 -12.12 -7.08
CA PHE A 37 5.55 -10.86 -7.63
C PHE A 37 4.09 -10.59 -7.26
N GLN A 38 3.23 -11.63 -7.28
CA GLN A 38 1.86 -11.52 -6.84
C GLN A 38 1.75 -11.16 -5.35
N PHE A 39 2.62 -11.71 -4.50
CA PHE A 39 2.70 -11.33 -3.08
C PHE A 39 3.09 -9.86 -2.90
N VAL A 40 4.10 -9.38 -3.62
CA VAL A 40 4.50 -7.97 -3.58
C VAL A 40 3.35 -7.08 -4.04
N TYR A 41 2.69 -7.45 -5.13
CA TYR A 41 1.54 -6.71 -5.66
C TYR A 41 0.38 -6.63 -4.66
N LEU A 42 0.03 -7.75 -4.02
CA LEU A 42 -1.00 -7.79 -2.97
C LEU A 42 -0.60 -6.90 -1.77
N PHE A 43 0.67 -6.93 -1.38
CA PHE A 43 1.17 -6.10 -0.28
C PHE A 43 1.08 -4.60 -0.59
N VAL A 44 1.44 -4.20 -1.81
CA VAL A 44 1.30 -2.81 -2.29
C VAL A 44 -0.18 -2.38 -2.27
N ILE A 45 -1.09 -3.22 -2.75
CA ILE A 45 -2.53 -2.93 -2.70
C ILE A 45 -3.02 -2.78 -1.26
N LEU A 46 -2.64 -3.69 -0.35
CA LEU A 46 -3.03 -3.62 1.05
C LEU A 46 -2.49 -2.34 1.71
N PHE A 47 -1.25 -1.97 1.42
CA PHE A 47 -0.65 -0.74 1.94
C PHE A 47 -1.37 0.50 1.39
N ALA A 48 -1.66 0.54 0.08
CA ALA A 48 -2.43 1.60 -0.53
C ALA A 48 -3.85 1.70 0.07
N MET A 49 -4.52 0.57 0.34
CA MET A 49 -5.80 0.55 1.02
C MET A 49 -5.70 1.03 2.47
N ALA A 50 -4.66 0.64 3.21
CA ALA A 50 -4.47 1.10 4.58
C ALA A 50 -4.22 2.62 4.66
N LEU A 51 -3.43 3.17 3.74
CA LEU A 51 -3.20 4.61 3.62
C LEU A 51 -4.46 5.35 3.14
N GLY A 52 -5.15 4.82 2.12
CA GLY A 52 -6.40 5.38 1.62
C GLY A 52 -7.50 5.37 2.69
N ALA A 53 -7.60 4.29 3.48
CA ALA A 53 -8.50 4.21 4.61
C ALA A 53 -8.18 5.28 5.66
N ARG A 54 -6.90 5.55 5.95
CA ARG A 54 -6.53 6.69 6.82
C ARG A 54 -6.94 8.04 6.24
N GLY A 55 -6.87 8.22 4.93
CA GLY A 55 -7.37 9.43 4.26
C GLY A 55 -8.90 9.56 4.30
N LEU A 56 -9.62 8.44 4.29
CA LEU A 56 -11.09 8.38 4.35
C LEU A 56 -11.64 8.44 5.78
N ILE A 57 -10.87 7.96 6.76
CA ILE A 57 -11.14 8.15 8.18
C ILE A 57 -10.76 9.59 8.50
N GLY A 58 -11.65 10.52 8.13
CA GLY A 58 -11.58 11.90 8.59
C GLY A 58 -11.55 11.97 10.12
N ARG A 59 -11.27 13.16 10.66
CA ARG A 59 -11.20 13.39 12.10
C ARG A 59 -12.49 12.91 12.77
N ARG A 60 -12.37 12.13 13.85
CA ARG A 60 -13.52 11.58 14.59
C ARG A 60 -13.65 12.25 15.94
N CYS A 61 -14.89 12.44 16.38
CA CYS A 61 -15.18 12.97 17.70
C CYS A 61 -14.77 11.94 18.77
N PRO A 62 -13.95 12.31 19.79
CA PRO A 62 -13.49 11.37 20.81
C PRO A 62 -14.60 10.84 21.73
N LYS A 63 -15.78 11.48 21.73
CA LYS A 63 -16.90 11.09 22.59
C LYS A 63 -17.91 10.18 21.89
N CYS A 64 -18.28 10.49 20.65
CA CYS A 64 -19.34 9.77 19.92
C CYS A 64 -18.84 9.06 18.65
N ASP A 65 -17.54 9.14 18.35
CA ASP A 65 -16.85 8.43 17.27
C ASP A 65 -17.38 8.74 15.84
N ARG A 66 -18.23 9.77 15.72
CA ARG A 66 -18.74 10.28 14.44
C ARG A 66 -17.69 11.17 13.77
N ALA A 67 -17.79 11.29 12.44
CA ALA A 67 -16.98 12.20 11.66
C ALA A 67 -17.22 13.65 12.11
N LEU A 68 -16.12 14.38 12.30
CA LEU A 68 -16.12 15.82 12.52
C LEU A 68 -16.31 16.53 11.18
N VAL A 69 -17.04 17.63 11.20
CA VAL A 69 -17.33 18.45 10.02
C VAL A 69 -16.59 19.77 10.18
N GLU A 70 -16.00 20.26 9.10
CA GLU A 70 -15.37 21.58 9.09
C GLU A 70 -16.45 22.66 9.29
N SER A 71 -16.34 23.45 10.35
CA SER A 71 -17.25 24.58 10.60
C SER A 71 -16.74 25.88 9.97
N GLY A 72 -15.43 25.97 9.71
CA GLY A 72 -14.80 27.11 9.05
C GLY A 72 -13.31 27.21 9.33
N ALA A 73 -12.64 28.09 8.59
CA ALA A 73 -11.22 28.37 8.72
C ALA A 73 -10.99 29.84 9.11
N GLU A 74 -10.21 30.08 10.15
CA GLU A 74 -9.87 31.40 10.66
C GLU A 74 -8.36 31.68 10.48
N PRO A 75 -7.96 32.80 9.87
CA PRO A 75 -6.55 33.17 9.77
C PRO A 75 -6.00 33.60 11.14
N SER A 76 -4.76 33.22 11.45
CA SER A 76 -4.10 33.64 12.66
C SER A 76 -3.79 35.14 12.63
N LYS A 77 -4.17 35.86 13.69
CA LYS A 77 -3.84 37.29 13.85
C LYS A 77 -2.35 37.55 14.07
N LYS A 78 -1.58 36.52 14.42
CA LYS A 78 -0.14 36.62 14.73
C LYS A 78 0.75 36.21 13.56
N ASP A 79 0.24 35.40 12.65
CA ASP A 79 1.00 34.84 11.54
C ASP A 79 0.11 34.67 10.30
N ALA A 80 0.41 35.42 9.24
CA ALA A 80 -0.36 35.42 8.01
C ALA A 80 -0.33 34.08 7.26
N PHE A 81 0.62 33.20 7.58
CA PHE A 81 0.78 31.88 6.95
C PHE A 81 0.16 30.74 7.75
N THR A 82 -0.41 31.05 8.92
CA THR A 82 -1.06 30.07 9.78
C THR A 82 -2.58 30.22 9.70
N ILE A 83 -3.26 29.13 9.34
CA ILE A 83 -4.73 29.04 9.33
C ILE A 83 -5.15 28.07 10.43
N TYR A 84 -6.20 28.42 11.16
CA TYR A 84 -6.87 27.56 12.12
C TYR A 84 -8.13 26.99 11.49
N ILE A 85 -8.17 25.68 11.25
CA ILE A 85 -9.38 25.00 10.79
C ILE A 85 -10.14 24.52 12.03
N ASN A 86 -11.39 24.97 12.16
CA ASN A 86 -12.29 24.55 13.22
C ASN A 86 -13.09 23.32 12.76
N TRP A 87 -12.96 22.23 13.50
CA TRP A 87 -13.70 20.99 13.29
C TRP A 87 -14.73 20.83 14.39
N VAL A 88 -15.98 20.53 14.05
CA VAL A 88 -17.09 20.43 14.99
C VAL A 88 -17.85 19.13 14.78
N CYS A 89 -18.22 18.47 15.87
CA CYS A 89 -19.11 17.32 15.84
C CYS A 89 -20.58 17.79 15.80
N PRO A 90 -21.38 17.35 14.81
CA PRO A 90 -22.77 17.78 14.68
C PRO A 90 -23.70 17.22 15.76
N HIS A 91 -23.26 16.23 16.55
CA HIS A 91 -24.11 15.55 17.53
C HIS A 91 -23.96 16.09 18.95
N ASP A 92 -22.73 16.33 19.40
CA ASP A 92 -22.42 16.74 20.78
C ASP A 92 -21.76 18.11 20.89
N GLY A 93 -21.50 18.77 19.76
CA GLY A 93 -20.88 20.10 19.71
C GLY A 93 -19.41 20.11 20.12
N TYR A 94 -18.75 18.94 20.23
CA TYR A 94 -17.30 18.90 20.48
C TYR A 94 -16.56 19.62 19.35
N SER A 95 -15.67 20.55 19.70
CA SER A 95 -14.87 21.33 18.76
C SER A 95 -13.38 21.10 18.96
N GLU A 96 -12.64 20.97 17.87
CA GLU A 96 -11.17 20.96 17.88
C GLU A 96 -10.62 21.94 16.84
N GLN A 97 -9.49 22.57 17.17
CA GLN A 97 -8.76 23.46 16.27
C GLN A 97 -7.52 22.78 15.75
N GLU A 98 -7.40 22.72 14.44
CA GLU A 98 -6.20 22.30 13.75
C GLU A 98 -5.42 23.52 13.28
N THR A 99 -4.12 23.54 13.54
CA THR A 99 -3.23 24.53 12.95
C THR A 99 -2.66 23.97 11.66
N THR A 100 -3.07 24.50 10.52
CA THR A 100 -2.41 24.24 9.24
C THR A 100 -1.52 25.41 8.91
N LYS A 101 -0.21 25.15 8.83
CA LYS A 101 0.71 26.09 8.20
C LYS A 101 0.60 25.88 6.70
N GLY A 102 0.25 26.93 5.97
CA GLY A 102 0.38 26.89 4.53
C GLY A 102 1.86 26.70 4.20
N ASP A 103 2.22 25.59 3.57
CA ASP A 103 3.51 25.51 2.90
C ASP A 103 3.53 26.65 1.89
N SER A 104 4.48 27.56 2.05
CA SER A 104 4.70 28.74 1.21
C SER A 104 5.14 28.38 -0.21
N GLY A 105 4.71 27.24 -0.75
CA GLY A 105 4.98 26.81 -2.12
C GLY A 105 4.36 27.69 -3.20
N LEU A 106 3.37 28.54 -2.86
CA LEU A 106 2.80 29.51 -3.80
C LEU A 106 3.48 30.89 -3.75
N PHE A 107 4.29 31.16 -2.71
CA PHE A 107 5.11 32.36 -2.58
C PHE A 107 6.49 31.94 -2.08
N GLY A 108 7.27 31.31 -2.97
CA GLY A 108 8.58 30.78 -2.61
C GLY A 108 9.48 31.85 -2.00
N VAL A 109 9.87 31.64 -0.75
CA VAL A 109 11.15 32.14 -0.22
C VAL A 109 11.60 31.26 0.96
N ASN A 110 12.63 30.46 0.66
CA ASN A 110 13.61 29.77 1.51
C ASN A 110 13.14 28.75 2.56
#